data_AF-A0A847EI69-F1
#
_entry.id   AF-A0A847EI69-F1
#
_cell.length_a   1.000
_cell.length_b   1.000
_cell.length_c   1.000
_cell.angle_alpha   90.00
_cell.angle_beta   90.00
_cell.angle_gamma   90.00
#
_symmetry.space_group_name_H-M   'P 1'
#
loop_
_entity.id
_entity.type
_entity.pdbx_description
1 polymer ?
#
loop_
_entity_poly.entity_id
_entity_poly.type
_entity_poly.pdbx_seq_one_letter_code
_entity_poly.pdbx_strand_id
1 'polypeptide(L)'
;MPNVTTPNRPVIFNEKICNGCNHCVEVCQIDVYIPNPEKGKPPMILHPDECWYCGCCVNDCPRPGAITFNWPIQSKPYWKNKKTGEIGQI
;
A
#
# COMPACT_ATOMS: atom_id res chain seq x y z
N MET A 1 16.22 6.96 -12.70
CA MET A 1 15.84 7.92 -11.63
C MET A 1 14.45 7.50 -11.19
N PRO A 2 14.23 6.97 -9.97
CA PRO A 2 12.88 6.70 -9.52
C PRO A 2 12.14 8.03 -9.49
N ASN A 3 10.92 8.07 -10.04
CA ASN A 3 10.14 9.29 -10.10
C ASN A 3 9.99 9.86 -8.68
N VAL A 4 10.10 11.19 -8.52
CA VAL A 4 9.95 11.81 -7.19
C VAL A 4 8.58 11.40 -6.67
N THR A 5 8.53 10.72 -5.53
CA THR A 5 7.27 10.29 -4.93
C THR A 5 6.43 11.53 -4.68
N THR A 6 5.45 11.74 -5.55
CA THR A 6 4.38 12.73 -5.42
C THR A 6 3.68 12.55 -4.08
N PRO A 7 2.86 13.52 -3.61
CA PRO A 7 2.18 13.41 -2.31
C PRO A 7 1.28 12.16 -2.19
N ASN A 8 1.02 11.50 -3.30
CA ASN A 8 0.33 10.23 -3.34
C ASN A 8 1.18 9.10 -2.76
N ARG A 9 0.83 8.64 -1.57
CA ARG A 9 1.45 7.50 -0.90
C ARG A 9 0.40 6.40 -0.74
N PRO A 10 0.13 5.58 -1.77
CA PRO A 10 -0.97 4.62 -1.74
C PRO A 10 -0.74 3.45 -0.77
N VAL A 11 0.53 3.08 -0.56
CA VAL A 11 0.92 2.03 0.37
C VAL A 11 2.12 2.46 1.22
N ILE A 12 2.21 1.88 2.41
CA ILE A 12 3.29 2.11 3.37
C ILE A 12 3.90 0.75 3.68
N PHE A 13 5.20 0.60 3.43
CA PHE A 13 5.92 -0.63 3.75
C PHE A 13 6.53 -0.57 5.16
N ASN A 14 6.50 -1.71 5.86
CA ASN A 14 7.21 -1.91 7.10
C ASN A 14 8.47 -2.75 6.85
N GLU A 15 9.62 -2.08 6.80
CA GLU A 15 10.93 -2.70 6.55
C GLU A 15 11.32 -3.78 7.57
N LYS A 16 10.75 -3.77 8.78
CA LYS A 16 11.06 -4.79 9.81
C LYS A 16 10.42 -6.14 9.52
N ILE A 17 9.32 -6.16 8.77
CA ILE A 17 8.52 -7.35 8.51
C ILE A 17 8.69 -7.80 7.06
N CYS A 18 8.74 -6.85 6.12
CA CYS A 18 8.97 -7.12 4.70
C CYS A 18 10.35 -7.76 4.49
N ASN A 19 10.41 -8.79 3.65
CA ASN A 19 11.65 -9.49 3.29
C ASN A 19 12.01 -9.32 1.80
N GLY A 20 11.37 -8.39 1.08
CA GLY A 20 11.62 -8.18 -0.35
C GLY A 20 11.24 -9.38 -1.23
N CYS A 21 10.20 -10.15 -0.89
CA CYS A 21 9.74 -11.28 -1.71
C CYS A 21 9.14 -10.88 -3.07
N ASN A 22 8.86 -9.59 -3.30
CA ASN A 22 8.29 -9.03 -4.52
C ASN A 22 6.91 -9.56 -4.95
N HIS A 23 6.19 -10.29 -4.08
CA HIS A 23 4.84 -10.74 -4.41
C HIS A 23 3.85 -9.59 -4.71
N CYS A 24 4.02 -8.45 -4.03
CA CYS A 24 3.24 -7.24 -4.31
C CYS A 24 3.56 -6.61 -5.69
N VAL A 25 4.73 -6.89 -6.26
CA VAL A 25 5.07 -6.50 -7.64
C VAL A 25 4.28 -7.37 -8.62
N GLU A 26 4.25 -8.70 -8.39
CA GLU A 26 3.58 -9.68 -9.27
C GLU A 26 2.06 -9.50 -9.33
N VAL A 27 1.41 -9.17 -8.21
CA VAL A 27 -0.05 -9.03 -8.13
C VAL A 27 -0.55 -7.68 -8.66
N CYS A 28 0.34 -6.70 -8.84
CA CYS A 28 -0.07 -5.37 -9.25
C CYS A 28 -0.50 -5.36 -10.72
N GLN A 29 -1.78 -5.08 -10.98
CA GLN A 29 -2.35 -5.14 -12.34
C GLN A 29 -1.91 -4.00 -13.28
N ILE A 30 -1.17 -3.02 -12.75
CA ILE A 30 -0.76 -1.79 -13.44
C ILE A 30 0.72 -1.48 -13.22
N ASP A 31 1.49 -2.44 -12.69
CA ASP A 31 2.96 -2.37 -12.59
C ASP A 31 3.53 -1.09 -11.93
N VAL A 32 2.91 -0.60 -10.85
CA VAL A 32 3.41 0.62 -10.16
C VAL A 32 4.69 0.40 -9.35
N TYR A 33 5.08 -0.86 -9.12
CA TYR A 33 6.22 -1.23 -8.29
C TYR A 33 7.38 -1.73 -9.12
N ILE A 34 8.60 -1.53 -8.59
CA ILE A 34 9.80 -2.19 -9.09
C ILE A 34 10.53 -2.90 -7.93
N PRO A 35 11.18 -4.04 -8.17
CA PRO A 35 12.02 -4.69 -7.18
C PRO A 35 13.09 -3.75 -6.63
N ASN A 36 13.38 -3.86 -5.35
CA ASN A 36 14.47 -3.09 -4.74
C ASN A 36 15.82 -3.65 -5.23
N PRO A 37 16.80 -2.81 -5.62
CA PRO A 37 18.15 -3.28 -5.93
C PRO A 37 18.84 -3.93 -4.71
N GLU A 38 18.46 -3.54 -3.49
CA GLU A 38 18.96 -4.14 -2.27
C GLU A 38 18.08 -5.33 -1.85
N LYS A 39 18.70 -6.51 -1.73
CA LYS A 39 18.01 -7.73 -1.30
C LYS A 39 17.47 -7.56 0.12
N GLY A 40 16.23 -8.02 0.32
CA GLY A 40 15.57 -7.98 1.62
C GLY A 40 14.79 -6.69 1.90
N LYS A 41 14.99 -5.63 1.10
CA LYS A 41 14.23 -4.38 1.25
C LYS A 41 12.88 -4.44 0.53
N PRO A 42 11.87 -3.65 0.97
CA PRO A 42 10.60 -3.53 0.26
C PRO A 42 10.79 -2.99 -1.16
N PRO A 43 9.91 -3.36 -2.11
CA PRO A 43 9.95 -2.81 -3.46
C PRO A 43 9.71 -1.30 -3.46
N MET A 44 10.23 -0.63 -4.49
CA MET A 44 10.05 0.80 -4.66
C MET A 44 8.77 1.09 -5.45
N ILE A 45 8.08 2.16 -5.08
CA ILE A 45 6.91 2.65 -5.83
C ILE A 45 7.43 3.62 -6.90
N LEU A 46 7.30 3.26 -8.17
CA LEU A 46 7.78 4.05 -9.29
C LEU A 46 6.71 5.02 -9.81
N HIS A 47 5.47 4.55 -9.89
CA HIS A 47 4.32 5.30 -10.43
C HIS A 47 3.19 5.37 -9.40
N PRO A 48 3.37 6.08 -8.26
CA PRO A 48 2.37 6.13 -7.20
C PRO A 48 1.03 6.73 -7.65
N ASP A 49 1.05 7.68 -8.59
CA ASP A 49 -0.17 8.34 -9.08
C ASP A 49 -1.03 7.46 -9.98
N GLU A 50 -0.46 6.42 -10.55
CA GLU A 50 -1.20 5.46 -11.38
C GLU A 50 -1.92 4.42 -10.51
N CYS A 51 -1.65 4.36 -9.20
CA CYS A 51 -2.24 3.40 -8.30
C CYS A 51 -3.78 3.49 -8.26
N TRP A 52 -4.45 2.39 -8.61
CA TRP A 52 -5.93 2.29 -8.57
C TRP A 52 -6.53 2.11 -7.19
N TYR A 53 -5.70 2.07 -6.13
CA TYR A 53 -6.17 1.84 -4.77
C TYR A 53 -7.01 0.55 -4.62
N CYS A 54 -6.67 -0.51 -5.36
CA CYS A 54 -7.39 -1.78 -5.30
C CYS A 54 -7.11 -2.59 -4.02
N GLY A 55 -5.97 -2.37 -3.36
CA GLY A 55 -5.60 -3.08 -2.14
C GLY A 55 -5.10 -4.53 -2.32
N CYS A 56 -5.04 -5.06 -3.55
CA CYS A 56 -4.60 -6.45 -3.82
C CYS A 56 -3.21 -6.74 -3.24
N CYS A 57 -2.26 -5.80 -3.39
CA CYS A 57 -0.91 -5.93 -2.83
C CYS A 57 -0.88 -6.10 -1.30
N VAL A 58 -1.88 -5.57 -0.59
CA VAL A 58 -1.98 -5.68 0.88
C VAL A 58 -2.68 -6.97 1.27
N ASN A 59 -3.76 -7.31 0.57
CA ASN A 59 -4.53 -8.52 0.82
C ASN A 59 -3.73 -9.80 0.57
N ASP A 60 -2.95 -9.82 -0.51
CA ASP A 60 -2.24 -11.02 -0.95
C ASP A 60 -0.84 -11.12 -0.33
N CYS A 61 -0.41 -10.12 0.44
CA CYS A 61 0.90 -10.17 1.07
C CYS A 61 0.99 -11.36 2.04
N PRO A 62 1.94 -12.31 1.84
CA PRO A 62 2.08 -13.48 2.70
C PRO A 62 2.58 -13.13 4.11
N ARG A 63 2.95 -11.86 4.35
CA ARG A 63 3.47 -11.35 5.61
C ARG A 63 2.52 -10.26 6.15
N PRO A 64 1.56 -10.61 7.01
CA PRO A 64 0.61 -9.64 7.54
C PRO A 64 1.34 -8.50 8.25
N GLY A 65 0.98 -7.25 7.93
CA GLY A 65 1.60 -6.05 8.48
C GLY A 65 2.90 -5.59 7.79
N ALA A 66 3.39 -6.32 6.78
CA ALA A 66 4.55 -5.87 5.97
C ALA A 66 4.21 -4.68 5.06
N ILE A 67 2.95 -4.56 4.67
CA ILE A 67 2.43 -3.49 3.83
C ILE A 67 1.09 -3.03 4.43
N THR A 68 0.91 -1.71 4.49
CA THR A 68 -0.30 -1.07 4.98
C THR A 68 -0.90 -0.24 3.87
N PHE A 69 -2.20 -0.40 3.68
CA PHE A 69 -2.95 0.37 2.70
C PHE A 69 -3.24 1.78 3.23
N ASN A 70 -2.89 2.81 2.46
CA ASN A 70 -3.21 4.19 2.81
C ASN A 70 -4.30 4.70 1.87
N TRP A 71 -5.54 4.68 2.37
CA TRP A 71 -6.70 5.17 1.64
C TRP A 71 -6.55 6.65 1.28
N PRO A 72 -6.86 7.04 0.04
CA PRO A 72 -6.85 8.44 -0.34
C PRO A 72 -7.97 9.16 0.41
N ILE A 73 -7.78 10.46 0.69
CA ILE A 73 -8.65 11.20 1.62
C ILE A 73 -10.13 11.17 1.19
N GLN A 74 -10.40 11.23 -0.11
CA GLN A 74 -11.75 11.17 -0.67
C GLN A 74 -12.45 9.81 -0.48
N SER A 75 -11.67 8.75 -0.26
CA SER A 75 -12.17 7.38 -0.13
C SER A 75 -11.95 6.80 1.27
N LYS A 76 -11.55 7.61 2.26
CA LYS A 76 -11.44 7.14 3.65
C LYS A 76 -12.83 6.87 4.22
N PRO A 77 -13.22 5.59 4.39
CA PRO A 77 -14.52 5.28 4.92
C PRO A 77 -14.58 5.72 6.38
N TYR A 78 -15.65 6.41 6.72
CA TYR A 78 -16.07 6.57 8.10
C TYR A 78 -17.38 5.81 8.27
N TRP A 79 -17.58 5.28 9.47
CA TRP A 79 -18.83 4.65 9.85
C TRP A 79 -19.31 5.27 11.15
N LYS A 80 -20.63 5.31 11.32
CA LYS A 80 -21.27 5.80 12.53
C LYS A 80 -22.15 4.71 13.10
N ASN A 81 -21.93 4.36 14.37
CA ASN A 81 -22.83 3.49 15.09
C ASN A 81 -24.18 4.21 15.29
N LYS A 82 -25.27 3.65 14.75
CA LYS A 82 -26.61 4.26 14.89
C LYS A 82 -27.09 4.32 16.35
N LYS A 83 -26.61 3.43 17.22
CA LYS A 83 -27.06 3.32 18.62
C LYS A 83 -26.20 4.14 19.58
N THR A 84 -24.87 4.03 19.48
CA THR A 84 -23.94 4.72 20.40
C THR A 84 -23.53 6.10 19.90
N GLY A 85 -23.73 6.39 18.62
CA GLY A 85 -23.28 7.64 17.99
C GLY A 85 -21.78 7.72 17.74
N GLU A 86 -21.02 6.68 18.13
CA GLU A 86 -19.58 6.58 17.93
C GLU A 86 -19.24 6.62 16.43
N ILE A 87 -18.25 7.43 16.08
CA ILE A 87 -17.75 7.59 14.73
C ILE A 87 -16.39 6.90 14.67
N GLY A 88 -16.28 5.90 13.81
CA GLY A 88 -15.01 5.25 13.49
C GLY A 88 -14.53 5.64 12.11
N GLN A 89 -13.22 5.73 11.94
CA GLN A 89 -12.55 5.91 10.66
C GLN A 89 -11.46 4.84 10.55
N ILE A 90 -11.24 4.33 9.34
CA ILE A 90 -10.19 3.33 9.07
C ILE A 90 -8.79 3.97 9.09
#